data_AF-A0AAW1X4M2-F1
#
_entry.id   AF-A0AAW1X4M2-F1
#
_cell.length_a   1.000
_cell.length_b   1.000
_cell.length_c   1.000
_cell.angle_alpha   90.00
_cell.angle_beta   90.00
_cell.angle_gamma   90.00
#
_symmetry.space_group_name_H-M   'P 1'
#
loop_
_entity.id
_entity.type
_entity.pdbx_description
1 polymer ?
#
loop_
_entity_poly.entity_id
_entity_poly.type
_entity_poly.pdbx_seq_one_letter_code
_entity_poly.pdbx_strand_id
1 'polypeptide(L)'
;MMLMSFNRNKLLKATFCLGHLIFILVNFFPTFAHSVSFNITQFHPSSNDILYDGDAMANLGESQLNTLQIASLCWARNLCRGLICAFGSLIDFTTPFAFIINYPNNSLFSDGFALFLGPVGNPVPPNSAGGYLRLFNNTTYNAVSQNQTVAVEFDTWSNQAWDPPGSHEGINLNQIKATVSASWNVGRHCGKLANVWIYYNATINNLSVFWTSATGVYTLENHVIKSWEFNSVLDSDVAAFWVGLAIIP
;
A
#
# COMPACT_ATOMS: atom_id res chain seq x y z
N MET A 1 -6.48 66.35 -34.72
CA MET A 1 -5.89 65.02 -34.43
C MET A 1 -5.27 65.08 -33.04
N MET A 2 -5.94 64.55 -32.01
CA MET A 2 -5.49 64.65 -30.62
C MET A 2 -4.60 63.44 -30.30
N LEU A 3 -3.30 63.65 -30.16
CA LEU A 3 -2.35 62.62 -29.73
C LEU A 3 -2.42 62.49 -28.20
N MET A 4 -3.03 61.41 -27.70
CA MET A 4 -2.92 61.03 -26.29
C MET A 4 -1.49 60.54 -26.01
N SER A 5 -0.72 61.33 -25.26
CA SER A 5 0.59 60.94 -24.74
C SER A 5 0.41 59.99 -23.56
N PHE A 6 0.76 58.72 -23.73
CA PHE A 6 0.83 57.76 -22.63
C PHE A 6 2.15 57.91 -21.88
N ASN A 7 2.07 58.23 -20.59
CA ASN A 7 3.23 58.36 -19.73
C ASN A 7 3.84 56.96 -19.46
N ARG A 8 4.98 56.65 -20.10
CA ARG A 8 5.71 55.38 -19.95
C ARG A 8 5.94 54.98 -18.49
N ASN A 9 6.15 55.92 -17.59
CA ASN A 9 6.39 55.63 -16.17
C ASN A 9 5.13 55.12 -15.45
N LYS A 10 3.93 55.52 -15.89
CA LYS A 10 2.66 54.96 -15.37
C LYS A 10 2.42 53.55 -15.88
N LEU A 11 2.77 53.28 -17.15
CA LEU A 11 2.64 51.96 -17.75
C LEU A 11 3.59 50.95 -17.08
N LEU A 12 4.87 51.29 -16.88
CA LEU A 12 5.82 50.43 -16.17
C LEU A 12 5.39 50.09 -14.73
N LYS A 13 4.87 51.07 -13.97
CA LYS A 13 4.37 50.84 -12.61
C LYS A 13 3.16 49.90 -12.59
N ALA A 14 2.23 50.06 -13.54
CA ALA A 14 1.09 49.17 -13.65
C ALA A 14 1.51 47.73 -13.98
N THR A 15 2.48 47.53 -14.88
CA THR A 15 3.02 46.21 -15.20
C THR A 15 3.74 45.57 -14.02
N PHE A 16 4.47 46.35 -13.23
CA PHE A 16 5.15 45.88 -12.02
C PHE A 16 4.16 45.45 -10.92
N CYS A 17 3.09 46.23 -10.69
CA CYS A 17 2.02 45.89 -9.75
C CYS A 17 1.24 44.65 -10.20
N LEU A 18 0.94 44.51 -11.49
CA LEU A 18 0.27 43.33 -12.04
C LEU A 18 1.14 42.07 -11.88
N GLY A 19 2.45 42.18 -12.13
CA GLY A 19 3.41 41.09 -11.91
C GLY A 19 3.51 40.66 -10.44
N HIS A 20 3.54 41.62 -9.51
CA HIS A 20 3.49 41.33 -8.07
C HIS A 20 2.18 40.68 -7.66
N LEU A 21 1.05 41.14 -8.18
CA LEU A 21 -0.26 40.56 -7.90
C LEU A 21 -0.33 39.11 -8.40
N ILE A 22 0.15 38.83 -9.61
CA ILE A 22 0.23 37.47 -10.17
C ILE A 22 1.17 36.59 -9.34
N PHE A 23 2.33 37.10 -8.92
CA PHE A 23 3.26 36.36 -8.07
C PHE A 23 2.64 36.03 -6.71
N ILE A 24 1.93 36.99 -6.08
CA ILE A 24 1.19 36.75 -4.84
C ILE A 24 0.08 35.72 -5.09
N LEU A 25 -0.72 35.85 -6.14
CA LEU A 25 -1.78 34.88 -6.45
C LEU A 25 -1.21 33.47 -6.66
N VAL A 26 -0.12 33.30 -7.40
CA VAL A 26 0.51 31.99 -7.65
C VAL A 26 1.11 31.37 -6.37
N ASN A 27 1.65 32.19 -5.46
CA ASN A 27 2.23 31.70 -4.20
C ASN A 27 1.21 31.57 -3.05
N PHE A 28 0.06 32.24 -3.12
CA PHE A 28 -0.97 32.26 -2.07
C PHE A 28 -2.25 31.49 -2.42
N PHE A 29 -2.44 31.03 -3.66
CA PHE A 29 -3.44 30.00 -3.90
C PHE A 29 -2.89 28.67 -3.36
N PRO A 30 -3.54 28.05 -2.36
CA PRO A 30 -3.16 26.71 -1.94
C PRO A 30 -3.23 25.79 -3.16
N THR A 31 -2.20 24.99 -3.38
CA THR A 31 -2.29 23.85 -4.29
C THR A 31 -3.46 23.00 -3.81
N PHE A 32 -4.55 22.97 -4.56
CA PHE A 32 -5.68 22.12 -4.23
C PHE A 32 -5.22 20.67 -4.39
N ALA A 33 -4.98 20.00 -3.27
CA ALA A 33 -4.84 18.55 -3.25
C ALA A 33 -6.22 17.94 -3.43
N HIS A 34 -6.42 17.21 -4.53
CA HIS A 34 -7.63 16.42 -4.73
C HIS A 34 -7.47 15.09 -4.01
N SER A 35 -8.42 14.76 -3.13
CA SER A 35 -8.48 13.41 -2.54
C SER A 35 -8.89 12.40 -3.61
N VAL A 36 -8.27 11.22 -3.54
CA VAL A 36 -8.64 10.07 -4.38
C VAL A 36 -9.32 9.06 -3.47
N SER A 37 -10.46 8.51 -3.90
CA SER A 37 -11.13 7.41 -3.23
C SER A 37 -11.73 6.47 -4.26
N PHE A 38 -11.72 5.18 -3.92
CA PHE A 38 -12.36 4.12 -4.70
C PHE A 38 -12.94 3.10 -3.73
N ASN A 39 -13.90 2.32 -4.19
CA ASN A 39 -14.53 1.28 -3.41
C ASN A 39 -14.80 0.08 -4.32
N ILE A 40 -14.24 -1.08 -3.98
CA ILE A 40 -14.43 -2.33 -4.70
C ILE A 40 -15.26 -3.25 -3.80
N THR A 41 -16.53 -3.41 -4.15
CA THR A 41 -17.43 -4.32 -3.44
C THR A 41 -17.46 -5.72 -4.05
N GLN A 42 -17.05 -5.87 -5.31
CA GLN A 42 -16.95 -7.14 -6.03
C GLN A 42 -15.81 -7.08 -7.05
N PHE A 43 -15.06 -8.17 -7.17
CA PHE A 43 -14.00 -8.35 -8.15
C PHE A 43 -14.57 -8.99 -9.43
N HIS A 44 -14.15 -8.50 -10.60
CA HIS A 44 -14.61 -9.02 -11.89
C HIS A 44 -13.43 -9.23 -12.86
N PRO A 45 -13.36 -10.35 -13.60
CA PRO A 45 -12.24 -10.63 -14.50
C PRO A 45 -12.03 -9.59 -15.60
N SER A 46 -13.10 -8.89 -15.99
CA SER A 46 -13.09 -7.86 -17.02
C SER A 46 -12.98 -6.42 -16.48
N SER A 47 -12.70 -6.24 -15.19
CA SER A 47 -12.52 -4.91 -14.62
C SER A 47 -11.21 -4.31 -15.14
N ASN A 48 -11.27 -3.07 -15.64
CA ASN A 48 -10.08 -2.32 -16.05
C ASN A 48 -9.39 -1.63 -14.87
N ASP A 49 -10.03 -1.60 -13.69
CA ASP A 49 -9.54 -0.91 -12.50
C ASP A 49 -8.55 -1.77 -11.69
N ILE A 50 -8.35 -3.02 -12.11
CA ILE A 50 -7.61 -4.04 -11.37
C ILE A 50 -6.75 -4.84 -12.36
N LEU A 51 -5.44 -4.91 -12.11
CA LEU A 51 -4.52 -5.69 -12.93
C LEU A 51 -4.22 -7.05 -12.30
N TYR A 52 -4.92 -8.11 -12.70
CA TYR A 52 -4.50 -9.45 -12.31
C TYR A 52 -3.16 -9.81 -12.98
N ASP A 53 -2.14 -10.05 -12.16
CA ASP A 53 -0.81 -10.54 -12.55
C ASP A 53 -0.70 -11.98 -12.04
N GLY A 54 0.06 -12.88 -12.66
CA GLY A 54 0.19 -14.29 -12.23
C GLY A 54 -1.11 -15.08 -12.16
N ASP A 55 -1.29 -15.90 -11.12
CA ASP A 55 -2.49 -16.76 -10.94
C ASP A 55 -3.62 -16.08 -10.15
N ALA A 56 -3.52 -14.77 -9.89
CA ALA A 56 -4.62 -14.05 -9.31
C ALA A 56 -5.78 -13.96 -10.27
N MET A 57 -6.97 -14.07 -9.69
CA MET A 57 -8.18 -13.97 -10.48
C MET A 57 -9.33 -13.48 -9.64
N ALA A 58 -10.26 -12.81 -10.31
CA ALA A 58 -11.60 -12.64 -9.79
C ALA A 58 -12.37 -13.96 -9.92
N ASN A 59 -12.94 -14.44 -8.83
CA ASN A 59 -13.81 -15.62 -8.82
C ASN A 59 -14.99 -15.36 -7.89
N LEU A 60 -16.22 -15.55 -8.39
CA LEU A 60 -17.47 -15.36 -7.63
C LEU A 60 -17.57 -14.00 -6.89
N GLY A 61 -16.97 -12.94 -7.43
CA GLY A 61 -16.97 -11.61 -6.82
C GLY A 61 -15.83 -11.37 -5.82
N GLU A 62 -14.96 -12.34 -5.59
CA GLU A 62 -13.80 -12.27 -4.70
C GLU A 62 -12.48 -12.23 -5.49
N SER A 63 -11.46 -11.58 -4.94
CA SER A 63 -10.09 -11.69 -5.46
C SER A 63 -9.42 -12.89 -4.84
N GLN A 64 -9.14 -13.92 -5.63
CA GLN A 64 -8.35 -15.07 -5.22
C GLN A 64 -6.89 -14.80 -5.55
N LEU A 65 -6.04 -14.87 -4.52
CA LEU A 65 -4.60 -14.58 -4.64
C LEU A 65 -3.79 -15.86 -4.92
N ASN A 66 -4.35 -17.03 -4.63
CA ASN A 66 -3.77 -18.34 -4.91
C ASN A 66 -4.87 -19.41 -5.13
N THR A 67 -4.54 -20.49 -5.84
CA THR A 67 -5.40 -21.69 -5.95
C THR A 67 -4.72 -22.90 -5.29
N LEU A 68 -5.51 -23.82 -4.73
CA LEU A 68 -5.03 -24.99 -3.98
C LEU A 68 -4.38 -26.09 -4.84
N GLN A 69 -4.13 -25.85 -6.14
CA GLN A 69 -3.48 -26.80 -7.03
C GLN A 69 -2.04 -26.36 -7.34
N ILE A 70 -1.08 -27.04 -6.71
CA ILE A 70 0.31 -27.26 -7.14
C ILE A 70 1.05 -26.00 -7.64
N ALA A 71 1.92 -25.48 -6.77
CA ALA A 71 3.19 -24.79 -7.08
C ALA A 71 3.29 -24.12 -8.47
N SER A 72 2.35 -23.23 -8.76
CA SER A 72 2.34 -22.38 -9.94
C SER A 72 2.47 -20.95 -9.42
N LEU A 73 3.22 -20.12 -10.13
CA LEU A 73 3.57 -18.78 -9.67
C LEU A 73 2.31 -17.89 -9.64
N CYS A 74 1.55 -17.95 -8.55
CA CYS A 74 0.35 -17.17 -8.35
C CYS A 74 0.68 -15.74 -7.91
N TRP A 75 1.08 -14.89 -8.84
CA TRP A 75 1.10 -13.46 -8.54
C TRP A 75 -0.32 -12.96 -8.38
N ALA A 76 -0.48 -11.87 -7.66
CA ALA A 76 -1.70 -11.09 -7.60
C ALA A 76 -1.27 -9.66 -7.41
N ARG A 77 -1.79 -8.74 -8.19
CA ARG A 77 -1.61 -7.33 -7.90
C ARG A 77 -2.93 -6.63 -8.16
N ASN A 78 -3.82 -6.60 -7.18
CA ASN A 78 -4.89 -5.61 -7.31
C ASN A 78 -4.22 -4.24 -7.39
N LEU A 79 -4.54 -3.46 -8.41
CA LEU A 79 -3.76 -2.29 -8.77
C LEU A 79 -4.72 -1.12 -8.84
N CYS A 80 -5.14 -0.65 -7.66
CA CYS A 80 -5.94 0.55 -7.59
C CYS A 80 -5.01 1.75 -7.73
N ARG A 81 -5.21 2.54 -8.78
CA ARG A 81 -4.42 3.76 -9.01
C ARG A 81 -4.82 4.81 -7.98
N GLY A 82 -4.07 4.89 -6.88
CA GLY A 82 -4.16 5.93 -5.87
C GLY A 82 -2.92 6.82 -5.91
N LEU A 83 -3.11 8.13 -6.07
CA LEU A 83 -2.05 9.11 -5.83
C LEU A 83 -1.89 9.22 -4.31
N ILE A 84 -0.81 8.67 -3.71
CA ILE A 84 -0.54 8.80 -2.25
C ILE A 84 0.49 9.91 -1.97
N CYS A 85 1.06 10.53 -3.02
CA CYS A 85 1.85 11.74 -2.87
C CYS A 85 1.42 12.77 -3.90
N ALA A 86 1.10 13.97 -3.43
CA ALA A 86 0.85 15.14 -4.25
C ALA A 86 2.05 16.07 -4.11
N PHE A 87 2.78 16.32 -5.19
CA PHE A 87 3.87 17.31 -5.25
C PHE A 87 4.92 17.17 -4.12
N GLY A 88 5.38 15.95 -3.86
CA GLY A 88 6.42 15.68 -2.84
C GLY A 88 5.96 15.76 -1.37
N SER A 89 4.65 15.95 -1.12
CA SER A 89 4.08 15.92 0.23
C SER A 89 3.41 14.57 0.52
N LEU A 90 3.68 14.02 1.71
CA LEU A 90 2.98 12.86 2.24
C LEU A 90 1.51 13.22 2.50
N ILE A 91 0.59 12.31 2.19
CA ILE A 91 -0.84 12.50 2.44
C ILE A 91 -1.37 11.43 3.38
N ASP A 92 -2.40 11.79 4.15
CA ASP A 92 -3.13 10.83 4.96
C ASP A 92 -3.88 9.84 4.06
N PHE A 93 -3.91 8.56 4.42
CA PHE A 93 -4.74 7.58 3.73
C PHE A 93 -5.39 6.61 4.71
N THR A 94 -6.49 6.00 4.26
CA THR A 94 -7.16 4.91 4.95
C THR A 94 -7.58 3.86 3.94
N THR A 95 -7.30 2.59 4.24
CA THR A 95 -7.64 1.48 3.35
C THR A 95 -8.28 0.34 4.15
N PRO A 96 -9.63 0.31 4.24
CA PRO A 96 -10.33 -0.83 4.80
C PRO A 96 -10.41 -1.96 3.76
N PHE A 97 -10.16 -3.19 4.19
CA PHE A 97 -10.40 -4.38 3.38
C PHE A 97 -10.77 -5.56 4.26
N ALA A 98 -11.27 -6.62 3.65
CA ALA A 98 -11.55 -7.86 4.35
C ALA A 98 -10.92 -9.03 3.60
N PHE A 99 -10.52 -10.06 4.34
CA PHE A 99 -9.95 -11.27 3.77
C PHE A 99 -10.38 -12.51 4.55
N ILE A 100 -10.26 -13.66 3.89
CA ILE A 100 -10.38 -14.98 4.51
C ILE A 100 -9.14 -15.76 4.10
N ILE A 101 -8.45 -16.35 5.07
CA ILE A 101 -7.45 -17.39 4.81
C ILE A 101 -8.06 -18.72 5.19
N ASN A 102 -7.98 -19.67 4.27
CA ASN A 102 -8.46 -21.01 4.48
C ASN A 102 -7.34 -21.99 4.14
N TYR A 103 -7.13 -22.99 4.99
CA TYR A 103 -6.21 -24.07 4.72
C TYR A 103 -6.85 -25.42 5.11
N PRO A 104 -6.59 -26.50 4.35
CA PRO A 104 -7.11 -27.82 4.68
C PRO A 104 -6.60 -28.28 6.05
N ASN A 105 -7.47 -28.90 6.85
CA ASN A 105 -7.08 -29.48 8.14
C ASN A 105 -5.90 -30.44 7.97
N ASN A 106 -4.87 -30.29 8.81
CA ASN A 106 -3.63 -31.08 8.86
C ASN A 106 -2.61 -30.86 7.73
N SER A 107 -2.75 -29.80 6.92
CA SER A 107 -1.69 -29.40 5.98
C SER A 107 -0.75 -28.37 6.60
N LEU A 108 0.55 -28.45 6.28
CA LEU A 108 1.45 -27.30 6.42
C LEU A 108 0.89 -26.17 5.55
N PHE A 109 0.86 -24.95 6.09
CA PHE A 109 0.31 -23.79 5.42
C PHE A 109 1.36 -22.66 5.45
N SER A 110 1.55 -22.04 4.29
CA SER A 110 2.54 -21.00 4.02
C SER A 110 2.12 -20.21 2.77
N ASP A 111 2.76 -19.09 2.45
CA ASP A 111 3.64 -18.30 3.35
C ASP A 111 2.88 -17.16 4.03
N GLY A 112 1.85 -16.61 3.39
CA GLY A 112 1.06 -15.51 3.94
C GLY A 112 0.69 -14.53 2.86
N PHE A 113 0.28 -13.32 3.24
CA PHE A 113 0.03 -12.25 2.27
C PHE A 113 0.42 -10.88 2.78
N ALA A 114 0.61 -9.94 1.86
CA ALA A 114 0.81 -8.55 2.25
C ALA A 114 0.00 -7.58 1.40
N LEU A 115 -0.56 -6.56 2.06
CA LEU A 115 -0.95 -5.32 1.38
C LEU A 115 0.30 -4.44 1.27
N PHE A 116 0.64 -3.96 0.08
CA PHE A 116 1.84 -3.15 -0.10
C PHE A 116 1.58 -1.82 -0.82
N LEU A 117 2.50 -0.88 -0.60
CA LEU A 117 2.72 0.34 -1.34
C LEU A 117 4.11 0.30 -1.96
N GLY A 118 4.19 0.51 -3.27
CA GLY A 118 5.46 0.61 -3.99
C GLY A 118 5.33 1.41 -5.29
N PRO A 119 6.45 1.80 -5.92
CA PRO A 119 6.46 2.62 -7.12
C PRO A 119 5.60 2.04 -8.24
N VAL A 120 4.80 2.88 -8.88
CA VAL A 120 4.04 2.47 -10.05
C VAL A 120 4.96 2.06 -11.20
N GLY A 121 4.58 0.97 -11.87
CA GLY A 121 5.30 0.42 -12.99
C GLY A 121 6.50 -0.47 -12.62
N ASN A 122 6.83 -0.62 -11.32
CA ASN A 122 7.89 -1.56 -10.94
C ASN A 122 7.49 -2.99 -11.31
N PRO A 123 8.34 -3.72 -12.07
CA PRO A 123 8.14 -5.13 -12.31
C PRO A 123 8.31 -5.86 -10.98
N VAL A 124 7.73 -7.05 -10.89
CA VAL A 124 7.86 -7.78 -9.66
C VAL A 124 9.30 -8.31 -9.51
N PRO A 125 9.94 -8.20 -8.33
CA PRO A 125 11.32 -8.60 -8.17
C PRO A 125 11.55 -10.06 -8.60
N PRO A 126 12.64 -10.38 -9.31
CA PRO A 126 12.99 -11.77 -9.58
C PRO A 126 13.34 -12.50 -8.28
N ASN A 127 13.21 -13.83 -8.26
CA ASN A 127 13.56 -14.68 -7.12
C ASN A 127 12.89 -14.25 -5.79
N SER A 128 11.62 -13.88 -5.86
CA SER A 128 10.84 -13.32 -4.75
C SER A 128 9.70 -14.23 -4.27
N ALA A 129 9.77 -15.53 -4.57
CA ALA A 129 8.72 -16.49 -4.21
C ALA A 129 8.72 -16.85 -2.71
N GLY A 130 7.64 -17.46 -2.25
CA GLY A 130 7.46 -17.94 -0.89
C GLY A 130 7.53 -16.82 0.15
N GLY A 131 8.25 -17.04 1.25
CA GLY A 131 8.45 -16.08 2.35
C GLY A 131 9.07 -14.72 1.99
N TYR A 132 9.40 -14.46 0.71
CA TYR A 132 9.72 -13.11 0.23
C TYR A 132 8.50 -12.32 -0.28
N LEU A 133 7.31 -12.91 -0.18
CA LEU A 133 5.99 -12.35 -0.45
C LEU A 133 5.84 -11.69 -1.83
N ARG A 134 6.73 -12.02 -2.78
CA ARG A 134 6.80 -11.39 -4.10
C ARG A 134 7.09 -9.88 -4.05
N LEU A 135 7.53 -9.38 -2.90
CA LEU A 135 7.87 -7.98 -2.68
C LEU A 135 9.37 -7.74 -2.62
N PHE A 136 10.14 -8.78 -2.29
CA PHE A 136 11.57 -8.69 -2.04
C PHE A 136 12.33 -9.74 -2.84
N ASN A 137 13.47 -9.38 -3.41
CA ASN A 137 14.37 -10.34 -4.05
C ASN A 137 15.16 -11.09 -2.96
N ASN A 138 15.34 -12.41 -3.10
CA ASN A 138 16.11 -13.21 -2.14
C ASN A 138 17.58 -12.78 -1.94
N THR A 139 18.16 -11.95 -2.82
CA THR A 139 19.51 -11.38 -2.63
C THR A 139 19.52 -9.98 -2.01
N THR A 140 18.41 -9.23 -2.11
CA THR A 140 18.31 -7.84 -1.65
C THR A 140 17.20 -7.63 -0.62
N TYR A 141 16.64 -8.70 -0.06
CA TYR A 141 15.49 -8.64 0.85
C TYR A 141 15.73 -7.82 2.12
N ASN A 142 16.98 -7.62 2.50
CA ASN A 142 17.42 -6.83 3.66
C ASN A 142 18.18 -5.55 3.25
N ALA A 143 18.30 -5.28 1.95
CA ALA A 143 18.96 -4.09 1.44
C ALA A 143 17.99 -2.90 1.43
N VAL A 144 17.79 -2.30 2.61
CA VAL A 144 16.83 -1.20 2.86
C VAL A 144 16.93 -0.05 1.84
N SER A 145 18.14 0.27 1.38
CA SER A 145 18.36 1.36 0.41
C SER A 145 18.03 1.00 -1.05
N GLN A 146 17.81 -0.28 -1.35
CA GLN A 146 17.54 -0.77 -2.71
C GLN A 146 16.06 -1.11 -2.92
N ASN A 147 15.30 -1.24 -1.84
CA ASN A 147 13.87 -1.51 -1.92
C ASN A 147 13.08 -0.23 -1.64
N GLN A 148 11.92 -0.10 -2.27
CA GLN A 148 10.99 1.01 -2.10
C GLN A 148 9.59 0.44 -1.88
N THR A 149 9.45 -0.31 -0.79
CA THR A 149 8.23 -1.08 -0.51
C THR A 149 7.88 -0.92 0.95
N VAL A 150 6.65 -0.49 1.20
CA VAL A 150 6.02 -0.52 2.52
C VAL A 150 4.92 -1.56 2.47
N ALA A 151 4.89 -2.48 3.42
CA ALA A 151 3.90 -3.53 3.43
C ALA A 151 3.32 -3.77 4.82
N VAL A 152 2.07 -4.23 4.83
CA VAL A 152 1.40 -4.81 5.99
C VAL A 152 1.20 -6.27 5.68
N GLU A 153 1.94 -7.13 6.35
CA GLU A 153 1.92 -8.58 6.14
C GLU A 153 1.07 -9.31 7.18
N PHE A 154 0.49 -10.41 6.74
CA PHE A 154 -0.16 -11.45 7.51
C PHE A 154 0.59 -12.74 7.18
N ASP A 155 1.63 -13.01 7.96
CA ASP A 155 2.57 -14.09 7.77
C ASP A 155 2.14 -15.33 8.54
N THR A 156 2.00 -16.43 7.81
CA THR A 156 1.54 -17.70 8.34
C THR A 156 2.68 -18.66 8.64
N TRP A 157 3.90 -18.36 8.19
CA TRP A 157 5.06 -19.24 8.26
C TRP A 157 6.33 -18.50 8.71
N SER A 158 6.87 -18.89 9.87
CA SER A 158 8.07 -18.28 10.42
C SER A 158 9.34 -18.77 9.71
N ASN A 159 9.95 -17.92 8.89
CA ASN A 159 11.30 -18.12 8.36
C ASN A 159 12.35 -17.66 9.40
N GLN A 160 13.11 -18.62 9.94
CA GLN A 160 14.09 -18.41 11.01
C GLN A 160 15.13 -17.29 10.76
N ALA A 161 15.37 -16.93 9.50
CA ALA A 161 16.35 -15.92 9.14
C ALA A 161 15.87 -14.47 9.41
N TRP A 162 14.56 -14.20 9.44
CA TRP A 162 14.03 -12.84 9.61
C TRP A 162 12.80 -12.74 10.53
N ASP A 163 12.04 -13.81 10.72
CA ASP A 163 10.76 -13.74 11.43
C ASP A 163 10.86 -13.96 12.95
N PRO A 164 9.91 -13.40 13.72
CA PRO A 164 9.67 -13.86 15.08
C PRO A 164 9.20 -15.32 15.09
N PRO A 165 9.28 -16.02 16.23
CA PRO A 165 8.77 -17.38 16.35
C PRO A 165 7.25 -17.46 16.12
N GLY A 166 6.84 -18.28 15.16
CA GLY A 166 5.44 -18.53 14.82
C GLY A 166 4.84 -17.52 13.84
N SER A 167 3.56 -17.71 13.52
CA SER A 167 2.81 -16.81 12.65
C SER A 167 2.59 -15.44 13.28
N HIS A 168 2.61 -14.41 12.46
CA HIS A 168 2.57 -13.03 12.92
C HIS A 168 1.95 -12.10 11.87
N GLU A 169 1.55 -10.93 12.32
CA GLU A 169 1.26 -9.81 11.45
C GLU A 169 2.38 -8.76 11.61
N GLY A 170 2.68 -8.02 10.56
CA GLY A 170 3.86 -7.18 10.50
C GLY A 170 3.71 -5.93 9.64
N ILE A 171 4.55 -4.92 9.92
CA ILE A 171 4.76 -3.75 9.06
C ILE A 171 6.20 -3.80 8.54
N ASN A 172 6.35 -3.98 7.23
CA ASN A 172 7.64 -4.09 6.54
C ASN A 172 8.00 -2.75 5.92
N LEU A 173 9.22 -2.27 6.17
CA LEU A 173 9.74 -1.02 5.61
C LEU A 173 11.03 -1.31 4.82
N ASN A 174 10.90 -1.39 3.50
CA ASN A 174 11.98 -1.62 2.54
C ASN A 174 12.80 -2.92 2.78
N GLN A 175 12.28 -3.87 3.54
CA GLN A 175 12.89 -5.18 3.74
C GLN A 175 11.85 -6.19 4.21
N ILE A 176 12.10 -7.49 4.03
CA ILE A 176 11.17 -8.55 4.45
C ILE A 176 11.01 -8.60 5.97
N LYS A 177 12.07 -8.31 6.74
CA LYS A 177 11.98 -8.30 8.19
C LYS A 177 11.05 -7.19 8.67
N ALA A 178 9.96 -7.56 9.33
CA ALA A 178 9.03 -6.61 9.93
C ALA A 178 9.75 -5.63 10.87
N THR A 179 9.46 -4.34 10.71
CA THR A 179 9.91 -3.30 11.64
C THR A 179 9.15 -3.39 12.95
N VAL A 180 7.86 -3.71 12.87
CA VAL A 180 6.99 -3.99 14.02
C VAL A 180 6.16 -5.21 13.67
N SER A 181 6.03 -6.16 14.60
CA SER A 181 5.21 -7.35 14.44
C SER A 181 4.46 -7.70 15.73
N ALA A 182 3.40 -8.48 15.59
CA ALA A 182 2.65 -9.07 16.69
C ALA A 182 2.29 -10.52 16.36
N SER A 183 2.31 -11.40 17.37
CA SER A 183 1.92 -12.79 17.19
C SER A 183 0.47 -12.90 16.76
N TRP A 184 0.22 -13.75 15.77
CA TRP A 184 -1.11 -13.98 15.21
C TRP A 184 -1.43 -15.46 15.22
N ASN A 185 -2.57 -15.85 15.80
CA ASN A 185 -3.01 -17.24 15.80
C ASN A 185 -3.85 -17.52 14.55
N VAL A 186 -3.20 -17.94 13.47
CA VAL A 186 -3.85 -18.22 12.18
C VAL A 186 -4.91 -19.31 12.32
N GLY A 187 -4.65 -20.35 13.12
CA GLY A 187 -5.59 -21.46 13.28
C GLY A 187 -6.90 -21.07 13.96
N ARG A 188 -6.88 -20.06 14.83
CA ARG A 188 -8.10 -19.52 15.42
C ARG A 188 -8.92 -18.71 14.42
N HIS A 189 -8.30 -18.17 13.38
CA HIS A 189 -8.93 -17.29 12.39
C HIS A 189 -9.15 -17.94 11.02
N CYS A 190 -8.69 -19.18 10.83
CA CYS A 190 -8.88 -19.95 9.60
C CYS A 190 -10.36 -20.07 9.23
N GLY A 191 -10.67 -19.78 7.96
CA GLY A 191 -12.02 -19.80 7.39
C GLY A 191 -12.93 -18.69 7.90
N LYS A 192 -12.42 -17.73 8.68
CA LYS A 192 -13.21 -16.65 9.28
C LYS A 192 -12.84 -15.33 8.62
N LEU A 193 -13.86 -14.49 8.42
CA LEU A 193 -13.68 -13.16 7.85
C LEU A 193 -12.88 -12.29 8.81
N ALA A 194 -11.77 -11.75 8.34
CA ALA A 194 -10.99 -10.73 9.02
C ALA A 194 -11.26 -9.37 8.35
N ASN A 195 -11.68 -8.38 9.14
CA ASN A 195 -11.83 -6.98 8.71
C ASN A 195 -10.60 -6.20 9.15
N VAL A 196 -9.92 -5.56 8.21
CA VAL A 196 -8.68 -4.82 8.42
C VAL A 196 -8.88 -3.36 8.07
N TRP A 197 -8.27 -2.49 8.85
CA TRP A 197 -8.15 -1.07 8.58
C TRP A 197 -6.70 -0.64 8.75
N ILE A 198 -6.16 -0.05 7.70
CA ILE A 198 -4.84 0.57 7.72
C ILE A 198 -5.02 2.07 7.62
N TYR A 199 -4.42 2.79 8.55
CA TYR A 199 -4.49 4.25 8.66
C TYR A 199 -3.08 4.80 8.62
N TYR A 200 -2.84 5.78 7.74
CA TYR A 200 -1.60 6.54 7.75
C TYR A 200 -1.90 8.00 8.04
N ASN A 201 -1.17 8.55 9.01
CA ASN A 201 -1.19 9.96 9.35
C ASN A 201 0.17 10.58 8.96
N ALA A 202 0.16 11.38 7.90
CA ALA A 202 1.30 12.07 7.35
C ALA A 202 1.84 13.19 8.25
N THR A 203 1.00 13.77 9.12
CA THR A 203 1.43 14.83 10.06
C THR A 203 2.42 14.29 11.09
N ILE A 204 2.20 13.05 11.54
CA ILE A 204 3.02 12.40 12.58
C ILE A 204 3.78 11.17 12.06
N ASN A 205 3.80 10.95 10.75
CA ASN A 205 4.47 9.82 10.08
C ASN A 205 4.15 8.44 10.72
N ASN A 206 2.87 8.21 10.99
CA ASN A 206 2.40 7.03 11.72
C ASN A 206 1.51 6.16 10.85
N LEU A 207 1.93 4.90 10.65
CA LEU A 207 1.11 3.85 10.06
C LEU A 207 0.56 2.96 11.18
N SER A 208 -0.76 2.83 11.25
CA SER A 208 -1.46 2.01 12.22
C SER A 208 -2.31 0.97 11.52
N VAL A 209 -2.22 -0.27 11.98
CA VAL A 209 -3.01 -1.40 11.48
C VAL A 209 -3.93 -1.85 12.60
N PHE A 210 -5.21 -1.93 12.30
CA PHE A 210 -6.23 -2.49 13.17
C PHE A 210 -6.96 -3.59 12.42
N TRP A 211 -7.22 -4.73 13.05
CA TRP A 211 -8.09 -5.73 12.46
C TRP A 211 -8.88 -6.51 13.50
N THR A 212 -9.94 -7.12 12.99
CA THR A 212 -10.87 -7.92 13.78
C THR A 212 -11.27 -9.18 13.05
N SER A 213 -11.45 -10.27 13.78
CA SER A 213 -11.98 -11.52 13.22
C SER A 213 -12.83 -12.23 14.25
N ALA A 214 -13.79 -13.03 13.75
CA ALA A 214 -14.51 -13.96 14.60
C ALA A 214 -13.54 -15.01 15.12
N THR A 215 -13.69 -15.42 16.38
CA THR A 215 -12.79 -16.42 16.97
C THR A 215 -13.41 -17.81 17.08
N GLY A 216 -14.65 -18.01 16.65
CA GLY A 216 -15.40 -19.26 16.78
C GLY A 216 -15.99 -19.50 18.17
N VAL A 217 -15.53 -18.74 19.16
CA VAL A 217 -16.34 -18.36 20.33
C VAL A 217 -17.05 -17.07 19.92
N TYR A 218 -18.24 -16.75 20.46
CA TYR A 218 -19.01 -15.53 20.12
C TYR A 218 -18.31 -14.21 20.56
N THR A 219 -17.00 -14.10 20.33
CA THR A 219 -16.11 -13.00 20.70
C THR A 219 -15.30 -12.57 19.48
N LEU A 220 -15.19 -11.26 19.35
CA LEU A 220 -14.36 -10.57 18.36
C LEU A 220 -12.99 -10.31 18.98
N GLU A 221 -11.92 -10.63 18.27
CA GLU A 221 -10.56 -10.22 18.66
C GLU A 221 -10.16 -8.90 18.01
N ASN A 222 -9.40 -8.09 18.74
CA ASN A 222 -8.92 -6.77 18.32
C ASN A 222 -7.39 -6.78 18.35
N HIS A 223 -6.79 -6.43 17.22
CA HIS A 223 -5.33 -6.37 17.07
C HIS A 223 -4.93 -4.97 16.64
N VAL A 224 -3.86 -4.42 17.25
CA VAL A 224 -3.34 -3.09 16.91
C VAL A 224 -1.81 -3.16 16.83
N ILE A 225 -1.28 -2.91 15.64
CA ILE A 225 0.15 -2.60 15.45
C ILE A 225 0.28 -1.12 15.10
N LYS A 226 1.12 -0.41 15.84
CA LYS A 226 1.50 0.99 15.56
C LYS A 226 2.95 1.01 15.09
N SER A 227 3.27 1.67 13.98
CA SER A 227 4.66 1.96 13.62
C SER A 227 5.05 3.41 13.91
N TRP A 228 6.36 3.61 14.08
CA TRP A 228 7.05 4.87 14.35
C TRP A 228 7.94 5.24 13.14
N GLU A 229 8.01 6.54 12.86
CA GLU A 229 8.85 7.28 11.90
C GLU A 229 9.07 6.65 10.51
N PHE A 230 8.12 6.96 9.63
CA PHE A 230 8.29 6.87 8.18
C PHE A 230 9.43 7.79 7.72
N ASN A 231 10.62 7.23 7.51
CA ASN A 231 11.77 7.91 6.89
C ASN A 231 12.13 7.28 5.54
N SER A 232 11.24 6.46 4.97
CA SER A 232 11.48 5.88 3.65
C SER A 232 11.40 6.98 2.61
N VAL A 233 12.52 7.18 1.90
CA VAL A 233 12.58 7.88 0.62
C VAL A 233 11.86 7.00 -0.41
N LEU A 234 10.53 6.89 -0.28
CA LEU A 234 9.71 6.60 -1.44
C LEU A 234 9.85 7.85 -2.29
N ASP A 235 10.64 7.73 -3.36
CA ASP A 235 11.11 8.86 -4.15
C ASP A 235 9.96 9.84 -4.44
N SER A 236 10.17 11.11 -4.11
CA SER A 236 9.18 12.20 -4.23
C SER A 236 8.71 12.43 -5.67
N ASP A 237 9.38 11.77 -6.64
CA ASP A 237 9.13 11.86 -8.07
C ASP A 237 8.12 10.82 -8.58
N VAL A 238 7.68 9.85 -7.77
CA VAL A 238 6.72 8.81 -8.21
C VAL A 238 5.36 9.02 -7.56
N ALA A 239 4.56 9.88 -8.21
CA ALA A 239 3.20 10.27 -7.84
C ALA A 239 2.14 9.16 -7.95
N ALA A 240 2.49 7.88 -7.84
CA ALA A 240 1.47 6.83 -7.83
C ALA A 240 2.02 5.59 -7.12
N PHE A 241 1.21 5.06 -6.20
CA PHE A 241 1.49 3.80 -5.55
C PHE A 241 0.43 2.78 -5.93
N TRP A 242 0.87 1.56 -6.07
CA TRP A 242 0.00 0.42 -6.18
C TRP A 242 -0.42 -0.04 -4.77
N VAL A 243 -1.71 -0.22 -4.54
CA VAL A 243 -2.25 -0.95 -3.38
C VAL A 243 -2.50 -2.38 -3.81
N GLY A 244 -1.50 -3.25 -3.66
CA GLY A 244 -1.59 -4.65 -4.09
C GLY A 244 -1.62 -5.63 -2.93
N LEU A 245 -2.20 -6.79 -3.17
CA LEU A 245 -2.16 -7.96 -2.28
C LEU A 245 -1.22 -8.99 -2.91
N ALA A 246 -0.19 -9.46 -2.23
CA ALA A 246 0.75 -10.46 -2.76
C ALA A 246 0.79 -11.71 -1.87
N ILE A 247 0.71 -12.92 -2.46
CA ILE A 247 0.80 -14.25 -1.83
C ILE A 247 1.53 -15.17 -2.80
N ILE A 248 2.38 -16.09 -2.33
CA ILE A 248 2.59 -17.43 -2.95
C ILE A 248 2.86 -18.46 -1.83
N PRO A 249 2.35 -19.71 -1.94
CA PRO A 249 2.61 -20.79 -0.99
C PRO A 249 4.07 -21.22 -0.84
#